data_AF-A0A9W8XEP2-F1
#
_entry.id   AF-A0A9W8XEP2-F1
#
_cell.length_a   1.000
_cell.length_b   1.000
_cell.length_c   1.000
_cell.angle_alpha   90.00
_cell.angle_beta   90.00
_cell.angle_gamma   90.00
#
_symmetry.space_group_name_H-M   'P 1'
#
loop_
_entity.id
_entity.type
_entity.pdbx_description
1 polymer ?
#
loop_
_entity_poly.entity_id
_entity_poly.type
_entity_poly.pdbx_seq_one_letter_code
_entity_poly.pdbx_strand_id
1 'polypeptide(L)'
;MAVAPALHDVIISFSKDAPSSLLEEAKEKVRNTEGAEITHEYTIIPAFAATVPEGMFPELQAMSTDYPPTIEGDGIMTTQDKDGGVQVGI
;
A
#
# COMPACT_ATOMS: atom_id res chain seq x y z
N MET A 1 5.22 27.53 -5.85
CA MET A 1 5.75 26.76 -4.71
C MET A 1 5.65 25.30 -5.08
N ALA A 2 6.72 24.51 -4.98
CA ALA A 2 6.62 23.06 -5.17
C ALA A 2 6.00 22.50 -3.88
N VAL A 3 4.82 21.88 -3.99
CA VAL A 3 4.22 21.13 -2.88
C VAL A 3 5.00 19.82 -2.76
N ALA A 4 5.46 19.46 -1.56
CA ALA A 4 6.00 18.11 -1.36
C ALA A 4 4.89 17.10 -1.67
N PRO A 5 5.18 15.98 -2.36
CA PRO A 5 4.17 14.97 -2.65
C PRO A 5 3.59 14.44 -1.35
N ALA A 6 2.26 14.35 -1.26
CA ALA A 6 1.59 13.71 -0.13
C ALA A 6 1.96 12.23 -0.13
N LEU A 7 2.57 11.77 0.96
CA LEU A 7 2.90 10.37 1.20
C LEU A 7 1.75 9.71 1.97
N HIS A 8 1.42 8.48 1.58
CA HIS A 8 0.37 7.68 2.20
C HIS A 8 0.93 6.31 2.55
N ASP A 9 0.64 5.83 3.76
CA ASP A 9 0.90 4.45 4.15
C ASP A 9 -0.19 3.56 3.58
N VAL A 10 0.20 2.60 2.75
CA VAL A 10 -0.73 1.72 2.03
C VAL A 10 -0.28 0.27 2.08
N ILE A 11 -1.26 -0.61 2.00
CA ILE A 11 -1.08 -2.04 1.78
C ILE A 11 -1.48 -2.32 0.33
N ILE A 12 -0.53 -2.86 -0.43
CA ILE A 12 -0.73 -3.25 -1.83
C ILE A 12 -0.78 -4.77 -1.87
N SER A 13 -1.91 -5.31 -2.30
CA SER A 13 -2.15 -6.74 -2.39
C SER A 13 -2.57 -7.18 -3.78
N PHE A 14 -2.19 -8.40 -4.16
CA PHE A 14 -2.58 -9.04 -5.41
C PHE A 14 -3.47 -10.25 -5.14
N SER A 15 -4.19 -10.71 -6.16
CA SER A 15 -4.92 -11.97 -6.06
C SER A 15 -3.95 -13.15 -5.83
N LYS A 16 -4.39 -14.17 -5.11
CA LYS A 16 -3.59 -15.41 -4.87
C LYS A 16 -3.17 -16.12 -6.15
N ASP A 17 -3.93 -15.91 -7.23
CA ASP A 17 -3.68 -16.53 -8.54
C ASP A 17 -2.74 -15.67 -9.40
N ALA A 18 -2.36 -14.48 -8.92
CA ALA A 18 -1.44 -13.60 -9.62
C ALA A 18 -0.01 -14.17 -9.59
N PRO A 19 0.74 -14.05 -10.69
CA PRO A 19 2.14 -14.46 -10.72
C PRO A 19 2.99 -13.60 -9.77
N SER A 20 3.92 -14.25 -9.06
CA SER A 20 4.82 -13.58 -8.12
C SER A 20 5.66 -12.46 -8.77
N SER A 21 5.91 -12.54 -10.08
CA SER A 21 6.61 -11.50 -10.82
C SER A 21 5.92 -10.13 -10.75
N LEU A 22 4.58 -10.08 -10.68
CA LEU A 22 3.85 -8.81 -10.54
C LEU A 22 4.09 -8.16 -9.18
N LEU A 23 4.12 -8.98 -8.13
CA LEU A 23 4.43 -8.50 -6.78
C LEU A 23 5.85 -7.95 -6.70
N GLU A 24 6.81 -8.65 -7.28
CA GLU A 24 8.22 -8.22 -7.29
C GLU A 24 8.42 -6.96 -8.16
N GLU A 25 7.75 -6.87 -9.31
CA GLU A 25 7.76 -5.66 -10.15
C GLU A 25 7.16 -4.46 -9.39
N ALA A 26 6.07 -4.67 -8.65
CA ALA A 26 5.45 -3.61 -7.86
C ALA A 26 6.38 -3.13 -6.74
N LYS A 27 7.06 -4.04 -6.05
CA LYS A 27 8.07 -3.71 -5.05
C LYS A 27 9.25 -2.95 -5.67
N GLU A 28 9.74 -3.38 -6.83
CA GLU A 28 10.83 -2.71 -7.53
C GLU A 28 10.44 -1.29 -7.93
N LYS A 29 9.21 -1.11 -8.41
CA LYS A 29 8.68 0.22 -8.74
C LYS A 29 8.64 1.14 -7.53
N VAL A 30 8.23 0.61 -6.36
CA VAL A 30 8.22 1.36 -5.09
C VAL A 30 9.63 1.73 -4.67
N ARG A 31 10.59 0.79 -4.73
CA ARG A 31 12.01 1.07 -4.40
C ARG A 31 12.67 2.10 -5.31
N ASN A 32 12.26 2.17 -6.57
CA ASN A 32 12.79 3.12 -7.55
C ASN A 32 12.12 4.50 -7.47
N THR A 33 11.05 4.66 -6.69
CA THR A 33 10.32 5.92 -6.55
C THR A 33 10.92 6.75 -5.42
N GLU A 34 11.30 7.98 -5.71
CA GLU A 34 11.89 8.88 -4.71
C GLU A 34 10.89 9.18 -3.59
N GLY A 35 11.31 8.98 -2.34
CA GLY A 35 10.48 9.20 -1.16
C GLY A 35 9.50 8.07 -0.83
N ALA A 36 9.49 6.99 -1.60
CA ALA A 36 8.72 5.79 -1.28
C ALA A 36 9.58 4.77 -0.50
N GLU A 37 8.96 4.04 0.42
CA GLU A 37 9.63 3.05 1.26
C GLU A 37 8.72 1.83 1.47
N ILE A 38 9.29 0.63 1.42
CA ILE A 38 8.58 -0.60 1.81
C ILE A 38 8.75 -0.79 3.31
N THR A 39 7.64 -0.77 4.06
CA THR A 39 7.63 -0.88 5.52
C THR A 39 7.50 -2.31 6.00
N HIS A 40 6.78 -3.15 5.24
CA HIS A 40 6.57 -4.56 5.58
C HIS A 40 6.36 -5.43 4.35
N GLU A 41 6.85 -6.67 4.39
CA GLU A 41 6.62 -7.67 3.35
C GLU A 41 5.88 -8.86 3.95
N TYR A 42 4.71 -9.19 3.39
CA TYR A 42 3.92 -10.31 3.87
C TYR A 42 4.39 -11.60 3.20
N THR A 43 4.54 -12.66 4.00
CA THR A 43 4.90 -14.00 3.53
C THR A 43 3.68 -14.93 3.41
N ILE A 44 2.56 -14.57 4.06
CA ILE A 44 1.33 -15.36 4.11
C ILE A 44 0.38 -15.00 2.96
N ILE A 45 0.38 -13.73 2.56
CA ILE A 45 -0.43 -13.19 1.46
C ILE A 45 0.49 -12.51 0.44
N PRO A 46 0.15 -12.50 -0.86
CA PRO A 46 0.91 -11.81 -1.90
C PRO A 46 0.67 -10.29 -1.82
N ALA A 47 1.21 -9.68 -0.77
CA ALA A 47 1.06 -8.27 -0.46
C ALA A 47 2.33 -7.69 0.15
N PHE A 48 2.41 -6.37 0.17
CA PHE A 48 3.41 -5.62 0.92
C PHE A 48 2.82 -4.30 1.42
N ALA A 49 3.34 -3.79 2.53
CA ALA A 49 3.03 -2.46 3.03
C ALA A 49 4.14 -1.50 2.59
N ALA A 50 3.76 -0.31 2.17
CA ALA A 50 4.68 0.72 1.73
C ALA A 50 4.12 2.11 1.99
N THR A 51 5.02 3.05 2.25
CA THR A 51 4.74 4.47 2.18
C THR A 51 5.00 4.91 0.75
N VAL A 52 3.99 5.42 0.04
CA VAL A 52 4.10 5.83 -1.37
C VAL A 52 3.50 7.21 -1.60
N PRO A 53 4.01 7.98 -2.58
CA PRO A 53 3.39 9.24 -2.97
C PRO A 53 2.06 9.00 -3.69
N GLU A 54 1.08 9.89 -3.49
CA GLU A 54 -0.27 9.79 -4.09
C GLU A 54 -0.24 9.64 -5.64
N GLY A 55 0.74 10.27 -6.29
CA GLY A 55 0.92 10.17 -7.74
C GLY A 55 1.22 8.75 -8.25
N MET A 56 1.61 7.84 -7.38
CA MET A 56 1.97 6.46 -7.71
C MET A 56 0.75 5.52 -7.79
N PHE A 57 -0.38 5.88 -7.19
CA PHE A 57 -1.59 5.05 -7.24
C PHE A 57 -2.08 4.69 -8.66
N PRO A 58 -2.21 5.63 -9.61
CA PRO A 58 -2.61 5.28 -10.98
C PRO A 58 -1.57 4.39 -11.67
N GLU A 59 -0.29 4.59 -11.35
CA GLU A 59 0.81 3.81 -11.90
C GLU A 59 0.83 2.36 -11.42
N LEU A 60 0.48 2.13 -10.16
CA LEU A 60 0.32 0.80 -9.57
C LEU A 60 -0.93 0.11 -10.12
N GLN A 61 -2.07 0.81 -10.19
CA GLN A 61 -3.31 0.27 -10.75
C GLN A 61 -3.18 -0.13 -12.22
N ALA A 62 -2.32 0.56 -12.98
CA ALA A 62 -2.07 0.25 -14.39
C ALA A 62 -1.13 -0.95 -14.62
N MET A 63 -0.53 -1.55 -13.57
CA MET A 63 0.44 -2.63 -13.72
C MET A 63 -0.15 -3.94 -14.26
N SER A 64 -1.43 -4.20 -13.99
CA SER A 64 -2.08 -5.40 -14.49
C SER A 64 -3.58 -5.20 -14.66
N THR A 65 -4.07 -5.54 -15.85
CA THR A 65 -5.51 -5.56 -16.17
C THR A 65 -6.15 -6.88 -15.73
N ASP A 66 -5.40 -7.99 -15.82
CA ASP A 66 -5.87 -9.33 -15.45
C ASP A 66 -5.83 -9.56 -13.93
N TYR A 67 -4.86 -8.97 -13.23
CA TYR A 67 -4.70 -9.08 -11.78
C TYR A 67 -4.51 -7.68 -11.15
N PRO A 68 -5.55 -6.83 -11.17
CA PRO A 68 -5.43 -5.48 -10.66
C PRO A 68 -5.02 -5.49 -9.18
N PRO A 69 -4.00 -4.72 -8.78
CA PRO A 69 -3.62 -4.61 -7.38
C PRO A 69 -4.72 -3.91 -6.59
N THR A 70 -4.98 -4.42 -5.39
CA THR A 70 -5.84 -3.76 -4.41
C THR A 70 -4.97 -2.90 -3.51
N ILE A 71 -5.26 -1.60 -3.48
CA ILE A 71 -4.53 -0.61 -2.69
C ILE A 71 -5.46 -0.15 -1.56
N GLU A 72 -5.08 -0.43 -0.32
CA GLU A 72 -5.82 -0.06 0.88
C GLU A 72 -4.95 0.86 1.74
N GLY A 73 -5.55 1.83 2.44
CA GLY A 73 -4.81 2.65 3.41
C GLY A 73 -4.40 1.81 4.63
N ASP A 74 -3.15 1.94 5.06
CA ASP A 74 -2.68 1.26 6.27
C ASP A 74 -3.24 1.98 7.51
N GLY A 75 -4.18 1.31 8.18
CA GLY A 75 -4.96 1.88 9.27
C GLY A 75 -4.36 1.58 10.64
N ILE A 76 -4.32 2.59 11.51
CA ILE A 76 -3.96 2.39 12.91
C ILE A 76 -5.12 1.73 13.65
N MET A 77 -4.90 0.50 14.09
CA MET A 77 -5.84 -0.23 14.94
C MET A 77 -5.57 0.06 16.41
N THR A 78 -6.63 0.37 17.17
CA THR A 78 -6.56 0.52 18.63
C THR A 78 -7.20 -0.68 19.31
N THR A 79 -6.73 -1.03 20.50
CA THR A 79 -7.38 -2.07 21.30
C THR A 79 -8.78 -1.62 21.68
N GLN A 80 -9.72 -2.55 21.77
CA GLN A 80 -11.06 -2.28 22.29
C GLN A 80 -10.96 -1.59 23.66
N ASP A 81 -11.30 -0.30 23.69
CA ASP A 81 -11.39 0.46 24.94
C ASP A 81 -12.44 -0.22 25.81
N LYS A 82 -12.11 -0.46 27.09
CA LYS A 82 -13.04 -1.11 28.02
C LYS A 82 -14.21 -0.21 28.42
N ASP A 83 -14.21 1.04 27.99
CA ASP A 83 -15.31 1.98 28.16
C ASP A 83 -15.70 2.55 26.79
N GLY A 84 -16.95 2.35 26.39
CA GLY A 84 -17.42 2.60 25.03
C GLY A 84 -17.39 4.07 24.59
N GLY A 85 -16.25 4.55 24.11
CA GLY A 85 -16.19 5.65 23.16
C GLY A 85 -15.02 6.60 23.32
N VAL A 86 -14.09 6.55 22.37
CA VAL A 86 -13.76 7.73 21.57
C VAL A 86 -13.54 7.26 20.13
N GLN A 87 -14.49 7.54 19.25
CA GLN A 87 -14.23 7.51 17.81
C GLN A 87 -13.23 8.62 17.51
N VAL A 88 -11.99 8.27 17.18
CA VAL A 88 -11.11 9.18 16.44
C VAL A 88 -11.06 8.64 15.01
N GLY A 89 -12.14 8.92 14.28
CA GLY A 89 -12.14 8.84 12.83
C GLY A 89 -11.50 10.09 12.26
N ILE A 90 -10.65 9.91 11.25
CA ILE A 90 -10.40 10.94 10.23
C ILE A 90 -11.67 11.20 9.41
#